data_AF-A0A9N9ZJ11-F1
#
_entry.id   AF-A0A9N9ZJ11-F1
#
_cell.length_a   1.000
_cell.length_b   1.000
_cell.length_c   1.000
_cell.angle_alpha   90.00
_cell.angle_beta   90.00
_cell.angle_gamma   90.00
#
_symmetry.space_group_name_H-M   'P 1'
#
loop_
_entity.id
_entity.type
_entity.pdbx_description
1 polymer ?
#
loop_
_entity_poly.entity_id
_entity_poly.type
_entity_poly.pdbx_seq_one_letter_code
_entity_poly.pdbx_strand_id
1 'polypeptide(L)'
;MGLNGEAGIQHLAAASIAKSDESIKDTLYGNIVLAGGSSMFPGIESRMQAEMTRLVPSPAKVGVHAAAERKHSAWIGGAMLSSLSTFQSMCIVAAEYDEMGPSIVHRRFP
;
A
#
# COMPACT_ATOMS: atom_id res chain seq x y z
N MET A 1 -11.62 17.15 -9.52
CA MET A 1 -12.67 16.11 -9.42
C MET A 1 -12.38 15.06 -10.48
N GLY A 2 -12.48 13.77 -10.13
CA GLY A 2 -12.39 12.67 -11.09
C GLY A 2 -13.65 12.56 -11.95
N LEU A 3 -13.68 11.56 -12.82
CA LEU A 3 -14.90 11.18 -13.53
C LEU A 3 -16.01 10.89 -12.48
N ASN A 4 -17.22 11.42 -12.70
CA ASN A 4 -18.38 11.22 -11.83
C ASN A 4 -18.32 11.82 -10.40
N GLY A 5 -17.44 12.81 -10.17
CA GLY A 5 -17.35 13.48 -8.86
C GLY A 5 -16.55 12.71 -7.81
N GLU A 6 -15.91 11.60 -8.20
CA GLU A 6 -15.04 10.83 -7.31
C GLU A 6 -13.75 11.59 -6.98
N ALA A 7 -13.20 11.29 -5.80
CA ALA A 7 -11.93 11.85 -5.35
C ALA A 7 -10.77 11.25 -6.16
N GLY A 8 -9.81 12.10 -6.57
CA GLY A 8 -8.59 11.62 -7.22
C GLY A 8 -7.70 10.83 -6.26
N ILE A 9 -6.80 10.00 -6.80
CA ILE A 9 -5.92 9.12 -6.01
C ILE A 9 -5.09 9.85 -4.95
N GLN A 10 -4.68 11.10 -5.22
CA GLN A 10 -3.96 11.95 -4.27
C GLN A 10 -4.84 12.32 -3.06
N HIS A 11 -6.12 12.59 -3.28
CA HIS A 11 -7.06 12.92 -2.21
C HIS A 11 -7.40 11.67 -1.40
N LEU A 12 -7.56 10.51 -2.08
CA LEU A 12 -7.75 9.23 -1.42
C LEU A 12 -6.53 8.85 -0.55
N ALA A 13 -5.32 9.03 -1.07
CA ALA A 13 -4.08 8.79 -0.31
C ALA A 13 -3.98 9.71 0.91
N ALA A 14 -4.18 11.03 0.73
CA ALA A 14 -4.15 11.99 1.82
C ALA A 14 -5.23 11.70 2.88
N ALA A 15 -6.45 11.36 2.46
CA ALA A 15 -7.54 11.00 3.37
C ALA A 15 -7.25 9.71 4.15
N SER A 16 -6.58 8.73 3.52
CA SER A 16 -6.14 7.51 4.20
C SER A 16 -5.08 7.79 5.27
N ILE A 17 -4.07 8.62 4.95
CA ILE A 17 -3.03 9.00 5.91
C ILE A 17 -3.62 9.87 7.04
N ALA A 18 -4.59 10.74 6.75
CA ALA A 18 -5.26 11.56 7.75
C ALA A 18 -6.02 10.74 8.81
N LYS A 19 -6.46 9.52 8.48
CA LYS A 19 -7.11 8.57 9.40
C LYS A 19 -6.13 7.79 10.27
N SER A 20 -4.83 7.83 9.96
CA SER A 20 -3.79 7.20 10.76
C SER A 20 -3.46 8.01 12.02
N ASP A 21 -2.77 7.39 12.98
CA ASP A 21 -2.30 8.07 14.18
C ASP A 21 -1.31 9.19 13.85
N GLU A 22 -1.41 10.31 14.59
CA GLU A 22 -0.59 11.51 14.34
C GLU A 22 0.92 11.21 14.33
N SER A 23 1.36 10.30 15.20
CA SER A 23 2.77 9.92 15.38
C SER A 23 3.40 9.28 14.14
N ILE A 24 2.62 8.73 13.21
CA ILE A 24 3.13 8.05 12.01
C ILE A 24 2.87 8.82 10.72
N LYS A 25 2.08 9.92 10.75
CA LYS A 25 1.69 10.64 9.53
C LYS A 25 2.89 11.16 8.74
N ASP A 26 3.88 11.74 9.42
CA ASP A 26 5.09 12.23 8.75
C ASP A 26 5.86 11.10 8.07
N THR A 27 5.94 9.93 8.71
CA THR A 27 6.55 8.73 8.10
C THR A 27 5.74 8.28 6.89
N LEU A 28 4.42 8.25 6.98
CA LEU A 28 3.56 7.83 5.85
C LEU A 28 3.65 8.80 4.68
N TYR A 29 3.64 10.12 4.93
CA TYR A 29 3.80 11.12 3.87
C TYR A 29 5.18 11.06 3.20
N GLY A 30 6.23 10.75 3.95
CA GLY A 30 7.59 10.58 3.43
C GLY A 30 7.82 9.29 2.63
N ASN A 31 6.88 8.32 2.70
CA ASN A 31 7.08 6.97 2.17
C ASN A 31 5.86 6.47 1.38
N ILE A 32 5.40 7.26 0.41
CA ILE A 32 4.34 6.85 -0.52
C ILE A 32 4.96 6.02 -1.64
N VAL A 33 4.63 4.73 -1.72
CA VAL A 33 5.16 3.83 -2.74
C VAL A 33 4.14 3.64 -3.87
N LEU A 34 4.57 3.85 -5.12
CA LEU A 34 3.76 3.56 -6.29
C LEU A 34 3.96 2.12 -6.75
N ALA A 35 2.86 1.37 -6.89
CA ALA A 35 2.87 -0.03 -7.30
C ALA A 35 1.75 -0.34 -8.32
N GLY A 36 2.00 -1.36 -9.15
CA GLY A 36 1.03 -1.86 -10.15
C GLY A 36 1.14 -1.19 -11.52
N GLY A 37 0.54 -1.82 -12.54
CA GLY A 37 0.70 -1.43 -13.95
C GLY A 37 0.29 0.01 -14.28
N SER A 38 -0.82 0.50 -13.74
CA SER A 38 -1.28 1.89 -13.97
C SER A 38 -0.35 2.94 -13.36
N SER A 39 0.53 2.57 -12.43
CA SER A 39 1.58 3.46 -11.92
C SER A 39 2.78 3.61 -12.87
N MET A 40 2.77 2.90 -14.01
CA MET A 40 3.85 2.98 -15.02
C MET A 40 3.67 4.15 -15.99
N PHE A 41 2.56 4.88 -15.94
CA PHE A 41 2.35 6.03 -16.82
C PHE A 41 3.46 7.08 -16.63
N PRO A 42 4.06 7.59 -17.72
CA PRO A 42 5.09 8.62 -17.64
C PRO A 42 4.63 9.84 -16.84
N GLY A 43 5.49 10.33 -15.94
CA GLY A 43 5.22 11.52 -15.13
C GLY A 43 4.28 11.32 -13.94
N ILE A 44 3.75 10.11 -13.69
CA ILE A 44 2.82 9.89 -12.58
C ILE A 44 3.48 10.08 -11.20
N GLU A 45 4.75 9.69 -11.04
CA GLU A 45 5.53 9.94 -9.82
C GLU A 45 5.64 11.44 -9.53
N SER A 46 6.11 12.22 -10.50
CA SER A 46 6.24 13.67 -10.37
C SER A 46 4.90 14.35 -10.13
N ARG A 47 3.83 13.90 -10.80
CA ARG A 47 2.48 14.43 -10.60
C ARG A 47 1.97 14.14 -9.20
N MET A 48 2.08 12.90 -8.74
CA MET A 48 1.67 12.50 -7.39
C MET A 48 2.46 13.25 -6.32
N GLN A 49 3.78 13.37 -6.49
CA GLN A 49 4.64 14.16 -5.59
C GLN A 49 4.16 15.61 -5.47
N ALA A 50 3.95 16.29 -6.61
CA ALA A 50 3.52 17.69 -6.62
C ALA A 50 2.12 17.89 -6.01
N GLU A 51 1.17 17.03 -6.34
CA GLU A 51 -0.20 17.10 -5.81
C GLU A 51 -0.24 16.82 -4.31
N MET A 52 0.48 15.79 -3.84
CA MET A 52 0.56 15.46 -2.42
C MET A 52 1.25 16.58 -1.64
N THR A 53 2.38 17.13 -2.11
CA THR A 53 3.03 18.28 -1.46
C THR A 53 2.09 19.48 -1.32
N ARG A 54 1.15 19.67 -2.26
CA ARG A 54 0.16 20.75 -2.19
C ARG A 54 -0.96 20.48 -1.18
N LEU A 55 -1.26 19.21 -0.91
CA LEU A 55 -2.36 18.81 -0.01
C LEU A 55 -1.92 18.71 1.46
N VAL A 56 -0.65 18.42 1.73
CA VAL A 56 -0.16 18.16 3.08
C VAL A 56 0.18 19.46 3.81
N PRO A 57 -0.32 19.68 5.05
CA PRO A 57 0.08 20.82 5.87
C PRO A 57 1.58 20.78 6.18
N SER A 58 2.31 21.85 5.88
CA SER A 58 3.76 21.98 6.08
C SER A 58 4.10 21.91 7.58
N PRO A 59 4.78 20.85 8.05
CA PRO A 59 6.21 20.59 7.77
C PRO A 59 6.56 19.19 7.21
N ALA A 60 5.59 18.33 6.90
CA ALA A 60 5.86 16.97 6.47
C ALA A 60 6.56 16.93 5.09
N LYS A 61 7.73 16.27 5.02
CA LYS A 61 8.43 16.04 3.75
C LYS A 61 7.73 14.91 3.00
N VAL A 62 6.96 15.26 1.98
CA VAL A 62 6.33 14.26 1.10
C VAL A 62 7.41 13.52 0.30
N GLY A 63 7.36 12.21 0.26
CA GLY A 63 8.24 11.35 -0.55
C GLY A 63 7.43 10.32 -1.31
N VAL A 64 7.45 10.40 -2.63
CA VAL A 64 6.84 9.44 -3.55
C VAL A 64 7.95 8.62 -4.21
N HIS A 65 7.83 7.30 -4.17
CA HIS A 65 8.83 6.35 -4.65
C HIS A 65 8.25 5.46 -5.74
N ALA A 66 8.84 5.48 -6.94
CA ALA A 66 8.41 4.64 -8.07
C ALA A 66 9.53 3.74 -8.59
N ALA A 67 9.68 2.54 -8.02
CA ALA A 67 10.64 1.53 -8.49
C ALA A 67 10.43 1.17 -9.97
N ALA A 68 11.49 0.82 -10.71
CA ALA A 68 11.40 0.51 -12.14
C ALA A 68 10.56 -0.75 -12.42
N GLU A 69 10.66 -1.73 -11.53
CA GLU A 69 9.98 -3.01 -11.55
C GLU A 69 8.59 -2.98 -10.90
N ARG A 70 8.06 -1.79 -10.55
CA ARG A 70 6.86 -1.62 -9.72
C ARG A 70 5.57 -2.26 -10.23
N LYS A 71 5.51 -2.58 -11.53
CA LYS A 71 4.45 -3.41 -12.12
C LYS A 71 4.36 -4.82 -11.52
N HIS A 72 5.44 -5.31 -10.89
CA HIS A 72 5.55 -6.63 -10.29
C HIS A 72 5.77 -6.58 -8.76
N SER A 73 5.72 -5.40 -8.13
CA SER A 73 6.03 -5.25 -6.69
C SER A 73 5.25 -6.21 -5.79
N ALA A 74 3.96 -6.41 -6.05
CA ALA A 74 3.13 -7.33 -5.24
C ALA A 74 3.64 -8.78 -5.33
N TRP A 75 4.01 -9.24 -6.53
CA TRP A 75 4.53 -10.59 -6.74
C TRP A 75 5.92 -10.76 -6.12
N ILE A 76 6.80 -9.78 -6.32
CA ILE A 76 8.15 -9.78 -5.74
C ILE A 76 8.06 -9.83 -4.21
N GLY A 77 7.20 -9.01 -3.60
CA GLY A 77 6.97 -9.03 -2.15
C GLY A 77 6.45 -10.38 -1.66
N GLY A 78 5.53 -11.02 -2.41
CA GLY A 78 5.05 -12.37 -2.11
C GLY A 78 6.15 -13.43 -2.15
N ALA A 79 7.01 -13.40 -3.18
CA ALA A 79 8.13 -14.34 -3.32
C ALA A 79 9.19 -14.16 -2.21
N MET A 80 9.45 -12.91 -1.81
CA MET A 80 10.32 -12.62 -0.65
C MET A 80 9.69 -13.11 0.65
N LEU A 81 8.40 -12.82 0.88
CA LEU A 81 7.67 -13.25 2.07
C LEU A 81 7.66 -14.78 2.21
N SER A 82 7.43 -15.51 1.10
CA SER A 82 7.46 -16.98 1.10
C SER A 82 8.82 -17.59 1.40
N SER A 83 9.89 -16.81 1.25
CA SER A 83 11.26 -17.24 1.50
C SER A 83 11.71 -17.01 2.94
N LEU A 84 10.89 -16.34 3.77
CA LEU A 84 11.20 -16.15 5.19
C LEU A 84 11.06 -17.47 5.96
N SER A 85 11.95 -17.72 6.92
CA SER A 85 11.87 -18.90 7.80
C SER A 85 10.58 -18.95 8.61
N THR A 86 9.96 -17.79 8.87
CA THR A 86 8.69 -17.65 9.60
C THR A 86 7.46 -17.86 8.71
N PHE A 87 7.61 -18.00 7.40
CA PHE A 87 6.46 -18.10 6.50
C PHE A 87 5.56 -19.30 6.82
N GLN A 88 6.14 -20.45 7.16
CA GLN A 88 5.38 -21.65 7.49
C GLN A 88 4.46 -21.46 8.70
N SER A 89 4.84 -20.67 9.70
CA SER A 89 3.99 -20.42 10.87
C SER A 89 2.84 -19.44 10.59
N MET A 90 2.90 -18.71 9.47
CA MET A 90 1.82 -17.83 9.02
C MET A 90 0.75 -18.60 8.24
N CYS A 91 1.14 -19.69 7.59
CA CYS A 91 0.24 -20.52 6.78
C CYS A 91 -0.85 -21.19 7.62
N ILE A 92 -1.95 -21.53 6.94
CA ILE A 92 -2.96 -22.46 7.42
C ILE A 92 -2.63 -23.82 6.81
N VAL A 93 -2.37 -24.82 7.64
CA VAL A 93 -2.10 -26.18 7.15
C VAL A 93 -3.40 -26.94 6.91
N ALA A 94 -3.35 -27.99 6.07
CA ALA A 94 -4.54 -28.75 5.68
C ALA A 94 -5.35 -29.26 6.88
N ALA A 95 -4.68 -29.79 7.91
CA ALA A 95 -5.35 -30.28 9.12
C ALA A 95 -6.11 -29.17 9.88
N GLU A 96 -5.56 -27.96 9.97
CA GLU A 96 -6.24 -26.82 10.61
C GLU A 96 -7.50 -26.43 9.81
N TYR A 97 -7.43 -26.48 8.48
CA TYR A 97 -8.58 -26.20 7.61
C TYR A 97 -9.66 -27.28 7.71
N ASP A 98 -9.27 -28.55 7.76
CA ASP A 98 -10.21 -29.68 7.89
C ASP A 98 -10.96 -29.63 9.23
N GLU A 99 -10.30 -29.19 10.31
CA GLU A 99 -10.89 -29.09 11.65
C GLU A 99 -11.82 -27.87 11.79
N MET A 100 -11.38 -26.70 11.31
CA MET A 100 -12.06 -25.42 11.57
C MET A 100 -12.93 -24.93 10.40
N GLY A 101 -12.84 -25.61 9.26
CA GLY A 101 -13.47 -25.24 8.01
C GLY A 101 -13.01 -23.87 7.48
N PRO A 102 -13.76 -23.28 6.52
CA PRO A 102 -13.39 -22.03 5.86
C PRO A 102 -13.21 -20.83 6.81
N SER A 103 -13.83 -20.87 7.99
CA SER A 103 -13.80 -19.77 8.97
C SER A 103 -12.39 -19.40 9.44
N ILE A 104 -11.45 -20.36 9.41
CA ILE A 104 -10.07 -20.15 9.84
C ILE A 104 -9.33 -19.11 9.00
N VAL A 105 -9.69 -18.98 7.71
CA VAL A 105 -9.09 -17.98 6.81
C VAL A 105 -9.34 -16.58 7.34
N HIS A 106 -10.58 -16.27 7.72
CA HIS A 106 -10.97 -14.97 8.26
C HIS A 106 -10.44 -14.74 9.68
N ARG A 107 -10.24 -15.80 10.46
CA ARG A 107 -9.62 -15.68 11.80
C ARG A 107 -8.12 -15.37 11.71
N ARG A 108 -7.40 -15.95 10.74
CA ARG A 108 -5.95 -15.76 10.59
C ARG A 108 -5.60 -14.48 9.83
N PHE A 109 -6.43 -14.09 8.85
CA PHE A 109 -6.20 -12.94 7.97
C PHE A 109 -7.42 -11.99 8.00
N PRO A 110 -7.52 -11.13 9.04
CA PRO A 110 -8.61 -10.15 9.19
C PRO A 110 -8.47 -8.92 8.29
#